data_AF-A0A5N0EPH3-F1
#
_entry.id   AF-A0A5N0EPH3-F1
#
_cell.length_a   1.000
_cell.length_b   1.000
_cell.length_c   1.000
_cell.angle_alpha   90.00
_cell.angle_beta   90.00
_cell.angle_gamma   90.00
#
_symmetry.space_group_name_H-M   'P 1'
#
loop_
_entity.id
_entity.type
_entity.pdbx_description
1 polymer ?
#
loop_
_entity_poly.entity_id
_entity_poly.type
_entity_poly.pdbx_seq_one_letter_code
_entity_poly.pdbx_strand_id
1 'polypeptide(L)'
;MKRIVSGVGILMVGLALPGCGKDVVAERGWRDVDPCSLVDVAQVEAMSYNSSGDVTAPQRVDRTKTAAADVDSIGCRWGDYVTVSLIDRNYGSGSPVSRMEPGMLPSVRTMDVGGKSAVVTEEKGGICNVSVFYSDARLSVTIAPATSKRAVELDDTSTASCDAQQTLIKSILDRVKLS
;
A
#
# COMPACT_ATOMS: atom_id res chain seq x y z
N MET A 1 15.51 -74.66 19.99
CA MET A 1 15.55 -73.63 21.06
C MET A 1 16.66 -72.63 20.73
N LYS A 2 16.34 -71.34 20.86
CA LYS A 2 17.18 -70.14 21.10
C LYS A 2 18.49 -69.86 20.30
N ARG A 3 18.46 -68.64 19.73
CA ARG A 3 19.50 -67.75 19.17
C ARG A 3 20.69 -67.55 20.14
N ILE A 4 21.88 -67.07 19.75
CA ILE A 4 22.19 -65.66 19.40
C ILE A 4 23.58 -65.60 18.72
N VAL A 5 23.62 -64.99 17.53
CA VAL A 5 24.81 -64.39 16.89
C VAL A 5 24.82 -62.92 17.31
N SER A 6 25.92 -62.43 17.91
CA SER A 6 26.15 -60.99 18.13
C SER A 6 27.20 -60.51 17.14
N GLY A 7 26.73 -59.90 16.05
CA GLY A 7 27.53 -59.06 15.18
C GLY A 7 27.36 -57.60 15.60
N VAL A 8 28.47 -56.93 15.90
CA VAL A 8 28.50 -55.49 16.14
C VAL A 8 28.64 -54.81 14.78
N GLY A 9 27.52 -54.34 14.23
CA GLY A 9 27.50 -53.48 13.05
C GLY A 9 27.59 -52.01 13.46
N ILE A 10 28.64 -51.33 13.01
CA ILE A 10 28.89 -49.90 13.22
C ILE A 10 27.83 -49.11 12.45
N LEU A 11 27.04 -48.31 13.18
CA LEU A 11 26.08 -47.36 12.63
C LEU A 11 26.87 -46.16 12.07
N MET A 12 26.93 -46.03 10.74
CA MET A 12 27.34 -44.77 10.12
C MET A 12 26.25 -43.72 10.37
N VAL A 13 26.53 -42.80 11.29
CA VAL A 13 25.74 -41.58 11.45
C VAL A 13 26.11 -40.65 10.30
N GLY A 14 25.22 -40.58 9.30
CA GLY A 14 25.30 -39.59 8.24
C GLY A 14 25.19 -38.18 8.82
N LEU A 15 26.28 -37.42 8.75
CA LEU A 15 26.28 -35.98 8.96
C LEU A 15 25.49 -35.33 7.83
N ALA A 16 24.24 -34.97 8.11
CA ALA A 16 23.46 -34.07 7.27
C ALA A 16 24.11 -32.67 7.36
N LEU A 17 24.63 -32.19 6.22
CA LEU A 17 25.07 -30.81 6.06
C LEU A 17 23.86 -29.87 6.29
N PRO A 18 24.00 -28.79 7.07
CA PRO A 18 22.94 -27.79 7.19
C PRO A 18 22.78 -27.11 5.82
N GLY A 19 21.61 -27.31 5.21
CA GLY A 19 21.26 -26.62 3.98
C GLY A 19 21.28 -25.11 4.17
N CYS A 20 21.89 -24.40 3.22
CA CYS A 20 21.72 -22.96 3.03
C CYS A 20 20.25 -22.69 2.66
N GLY A 21 19.38 -22.66 3.67
CA GLY A 21 18.07 -22.03 3.54
C GLY A 21 18.30 -20.54 3.34
N LYS A 22 18.24 -20.07 2.09
CA LYS A 22 17.87 -18.68 1.86
C LYS A 22 16.52 -18.54 2.54
N ASP A 23 16.43 -17.69 3.56
CA ASP A 23 15.15 -17.23 4.08
C ASP A 23 14.35 -16.69 2.90
N VAL A 24 13.47 -17.53 2.36
CA VAL A 24 12.44 -17.07 1.45
C VAL A 24 11.49 -16.33 2.36
N VAL A 25 11.78 -15.04 2.57
CA VAL A 25 10.79 -14.12 3.12
C VAL A 25 9.59 -14.29 2.19
N ALA A 26 8.54 -14.95 2.69
CA ALA A 26 7.33 -15.12 1.94
C ALA A 26 6.91 -13.72 1.47
N GLU A 27 6.79 -13.52 0.16
CA GLU A 27 6.33 -12.24 -0.38
C GLU A 27 5.00 -11.91 0.29
N ARG A 28 4.97 -10.78 0.99
CA ARG A 28 3.78 -10.32 1.69
C ARG A 28 2.74 -9.99 0.63
N GLY A 29 1.58 -10.66 0.69
CA GLY A 29 0.48 -10.30 -0.20
C GLY A 29 -0.03 -8.91 0.15
N TRP A 30 -0.49 -8.14 -0.83
CA TRP A 30 -1.01 -6.80 -0.57
C TRP A 30 -2.17 -6.78 0.44
N ARG A 31 -2.91 -7.89 0.58
CA ARG A 31 -3.98 -8.07 1.57
C ARG A 31 -3.48 -8.18 3.02
N ASP A 32 -2.22 -8.52 3.22
CA ASP A 32 -1.60 -8.65 4.56
C ASP A 32 -1.06 -7.32 5.09
N VAL A 33 -1.15 -6.25 4.29
CA VAL A 33 -0.82 -4.89 4.69
C VAL A 33 -2.01 -4.33 5.46
N ASP A 34 -1.77 -3.76 6.64
CA ASP A 34 -2.79 -2.98 7.34
C ASP A 34 -2.73 -1.52 6.87
N PRO A 35 -3.67 -1.03 6.05
CA PRO A 35 -3.60 0.31 5.49
C PRO A 35 -3.65 1.37 6.58
N CYS A 36 -4.32 1.11 7.71
CA CYS A 36 -4.40 2.04 8.83
C CYS A 36 -3.08 2.19 9.59
N SER A 37 -2.14 1.26 9.43
CA SER A 37 -0.80 1.36 10.01
C SER A 37 0.20 2.10 9.11
N LEU A 38 -0.18 2.37 7.85
CA LEU A 38 0.73 3.00 6.88
C LEU A 38 0.93 4.49 7.13
N VAL A 39 -0.05 5.16 7.72
CA VAL A 39 0.00 6.58 8.00
C VAL A 39 0.31 6.78 9.48
N ASP A 40 1.28 7.64 9.76
CA ASP A 40 1.55 8.02 11.14
C ASP A 40 0.47 8.95 11.63
N VAL A 41 -0.14 8.64 12.78
CA VAL A 41 -1.15 9.50 13.39
C VAL A 41 -0.58 10.90 13.59
N ALA A 42 0.69 11.02 14.03
CA ALA A 42 1.38 12.31 14.22
C ALA A 42 1.46 13.14 12.93
N GLN A 43 1.69 12.50 11.79
CA GLN A 43 1.72 13.18 10.47
C GLN A 43 0.33 13.67 10.07
N VAL A 44 -0.70 12.90 10.42
CA VAL A 44 -2.09 13.29 10.24
C VAL A 44 -2.48 14.43 11.19
N GLU A 45 -2.04 14.45 12.45
CA GLU A 45 -2.35 15.55 13.36
C GLU A 45 -1.71 16.86 12.89
N ALA A 46 -0.48 16.79 12.37
CA ALA A 46 0.19 17.96 11.79
C ALA A 46 -0.56 18.53 10.56
N MET A 47 -1.33 17.70 9.85
CA MET A 47 -2.20 18.11 8.74
C MET A 47 -3.62 18.47 9.20
N SER A 48 -4.06 17.91 10.32
CA SER A 48 -5.34 18.23 10.95
C SER A 48 -5.22 19.61 11.55
N TYR A 49 -5.48 20.63 10.73
CA TYR A 49 -5.59 22.02 11.17
C TYR A 49 -6.81 22.27 12.10
N ASN A 50 -7.35 21.23 12.75
CA ASN A 50 -8.36 21.40 13.77
C ASN A 50 -7.73 22.16 14.96
N SER A 51 -8.49 23.06 15.56
CA SER A 51 -8.08 23.76 16.79
C SER A 51 -8.38 22.94 18.05
N SER A 52 -9.00 21.75 17.90
CA SER A 52 -9.42 20.89 19.01
C SER A 52 -8.41 19.79 19.35
N GLY A 53 -7.44 19.50 18.48
CA GLY A 53 -6.52 18.36 18.61
C GLY A 53 -7.13 16.99 18.27
N ASP A 54 -8.42 16.92 17.93
CA ASP A 54 -9.12 15.64 17.73
C ASP A 54 -8.84 15.04 16.34
N VAL A 55 -7.78 14.25 16.22
CA VAL A 55 -7.60 13.42 15.04
C VAL A 55 -8.68 12.36 15.00
N THR A 56 -9.48 12.40 13.94
CA THR A 56 -10.48 11.37 13.69
C THR A 56 -9.78 10.01 13.63
N ALA A 57 -10.23 9.08 14.47
CA ALA A 57 -9.69 7.73 14.47
C ALA A 57 -9.74 7.14 13.04
N PRO A 58 -8.69 6.44 12.60
CA PRO A 58 -8.68 5.80 11.29
C PRO A 58 -9.90 4.89 11.10
N GLN A 59 -10.55 5.03 9.95
CA GLN A 59 -11.66 4.18 9.56
C GLN A 59 -11.20 3.24 8.46
N ARG A 60 -11.21 1.93 8.73
CA ARG A 60 -10.94 0.91 7.72
C ARG A 60 -12.08 0.87 6.70
N VAL A 61 -11.72 0.86 5.43
CA VAL A 61 -12.65 0.82 4.29
C VAL A 61 -12.21 -0.29 3.35
N ASP A 62 -12.77 -1.47 3.56
CA ASP A 62 -12.52 -2.62 2.69
C ASP A 62 -13.67 -2.77 1.71
N ARG A 63 -13.34 -3.05 0.46
CA ARG A 63 -14.29 -3.40 -0.59
C ARG A 63 -13.88 -4.74 -1.16
N THR A 64 -14.71 -5.74 -0.93
CA THR A 64 -14.57 -7.01 -1.62
C THR A 64 -15.23 -6.94 -2.98
N LYS A 65 -14.63 -7.63 -3.95
CA LYS A 65 -15.14 -7.83 -5.29
C LYS A 65 -16.50 -8.49 -5.17
N THR A 66 -17.49 -7.86 -5.78
CA THR A 66 -18.85 -8.39 -5.88
C THR A 66 -19.27 -8.37 -7.35
N ALA A 67 -20.43 -8.91 -7.67
CA ALA A 67 -21.00 -8.73 -9.01
C ALA A 67 -21.21 -7.26 -9.42
N ALA A 68 -21.17 -6.32 -8.45
CA ALA A 68 -21.35 -4.88 -8.66
C ALA A 68 -20.05 -4.06 -8.50
N ALA A 69 -18.94 -4.68 -8.09
CA ALA A 69 -17.66 -4.02 -7.89
C ALA A 69 -16.54 -4.89 -8.48
N ASP A 70 -15.95 -4.40 -9.57
CA ASP A 70 -15.00 -5.18 -10.39
C ASP A 70 -13.59 -5.34 -9.78
N VAL A 71 -13.32 -4.65 -8.67
CA VAL A 71 -12.00 -4.61 -8.03
C VAL A 71 -12.11 -4.84 -6.52
N ASP A 72 -11.20 -5.66 -6.01
CA ASP A 72 -10.94 -5.83 -4.59
C ASP A 72 -10.07 -4.67 -4.08
N SER A 73 -10.34 -4.17 -2.88
CA SER A 73 -9.48 -3.19 -2.22
C SER A 73 -9.56 -3.26 -0.71
N ILE A 74 -8.45 -2.96 -0.05
CA ILE A 74 -8.41 -2.64 1.38
C ILE A 74 -7.97 -1.19 1.53
N GLY A 75 -8.46 -0.49 2.54
CA GLY A 75 -8.11 0.92 2.69
C GLY A 75 -8.34 1.44 4.09
N CYS A 76 -7.84 2.64 4.32
CA CYS A 76 -8.04 3.37 5.55
C CYS A 76 -8.22 4.86 5.26
N ARG A 77 -9.10 5.48 6.04
CA ARG A 77 -9.46 6.89 5.91
C ARG A 77 -9.31 7.60 7.25
N TRP A 78 -8.64 8.74 7.24
CA TRP A 78 -8.52 9.67 8.37
C TRP A 78 -9.34 10.91 8.05
N GLY A 79 -10.55 10.97 8.63
CA GLY A 79 -11.51 12.05 8.37
C GLY A 79 -11.79 12.22 6.87
N ASP A 80 -11.77 13.46 6.40
CA ASP A 80 -12.01 13.81 4.99
C ASP A 80 -10.72 14.16 4.23
N TYR A 81 -9.54 14.00 4.85
CA TYR A 81 -8.31 14.62 4.37
C TYR A 81 -7.19 13.63 4.04
N VAL A 82 -7.14 12.42 4.60
CA VAL A 82 -6.23 11.36 4.10
C VAL A 82 -7.00 10.07 3.86
N THR A 83 -6.81 9.48 2.68
CA THR A 83 -7.24 8.11 2.35
C THR A 83 -6.08 7.35 1.72
N VAL A 84 -5.84 6.14 2.20
CA VAL A 84 -4.83 5.22 1.65
C VAL A 84 -5.51 3.90 1.33
N SER A 85 -5.37 3.43 0.10
CA SER A 85 -5.99 2.18 -0.35
C SER A 85 -5.03 1.34 -1.18
N LEU A 86 -5.03 0.02 -0.96
CA LEU A 86 -4.43 -0.96 -1.83
C LEU A 86 -5.53 -1.64 -2.64
N ILE A 87 -5.38 -1.65 -3.95
CA ILE A 87 -6.42 -2.06 -4.90
C ILE A 87 -5.83 -3.16 -5.79
N ASP A 88 -6.54 -4.26 -5.95
CA ASP A 88 -6.14 -5.35 -6.85
C ASP A 88 -5.98 -4.81 -8.27
N ARG A 89 -4.83 -5.11 -8.88
CA ARG A 89 -4.58 -4.75 -10.28
C ARG A 89 -5.17 -5.77 -11.25
N ASN A 90 -5.51 -6.97 -10.81
CA ASN A 90 -5.97 -8.03 -11.68
C ASN A 90 -7.49 -7.92 -11.86
N TYR A 91 -7.90 -7.68 -13.09
CA TYR A 91 -9.32 -7.71 -13.41
C TYR A 91 -9.82 -9.15 -13.48
N GLY A 92 -11.15 -9.32 -13.35
CA GLY A 92 -11.77 -10.65 -13.49
C GLY A 92 -11.67 -11.19 -14.92
N SER A 93 -11.88 -12.49 -15.07
CA SER A 93 -11.86 -13.20 -16.36
C SER A 93 -12.85 -12.68 -17.41
N GLY A 94 -13.82 -11.86 -17.02
CA GLY A 94 -14.77 -11.18 -17.92
C GLY A 94 -14.33 -9.80 -18.42
N SER A 95 -13.18 -9.28 -17.98
CA SER A 95 -12.69 -7.97 -18.39
C SER A 95 -11.92 -8.04 -19.71
N PRO A 96 -12.08 -7.04 -20.62
CA PRO A 96 -11.28 -6.95 -21.84
C PRO A 96 -9.80 -6.63 -21.56
N VAL A 97 -9.47 -6.23 -20.33
CA VAL A 97 -8.11 -5.98 -19.86
C VAL A 97 -7.82 -6.91 -18.69
N SER A 98 -6.69 -7.59 -18.69
CA SER A 98 -6.30 -8.52 -17.61
C SER A 98 -5.77 -7.82 -16.37
N ARG A 99 -5.09 -6.68 -16.55
CA ARG A 99 -4.41 -5.96 -15.48
C ARG A 99 -4.47 -4.45 -15.66
N MET A 100 -4.69 -3.72 -14.57
CA MET A 100 -4.59 -2.27 -14.55
C MET A 100 -3.15 -1.83 -14.72
N GLU A 101 -2.85 -1.08 -15.76
CA GLU A 101 -1.53 -0.49 -16.02
C GLU A 101 -1.51 1.03 -15.76
N PRO A 102 -0.35 1.63 -15.44
CA PRO A 102 -0.25 3.06 -15.16
C PRO A 102 -0.89 3.98 -16.21
N GLY A 103 -0.71 3.65 -17.50
CA GLY A 103 -1.27 4.44 -18.60
C GLY A 103 -2.79 4.39 -18.74
N MET A 104 -3.49 3.59 -17.93
CA MET A 104 -4.95 3.52 -17.90
C MET A 104 -5.57 4.56 -16.95
N LEU A 105 -4.77 5.23 -16.11
CA LEU A 105 -5.24 6.28 -15.23
C LEU A 105 -5.15 7.65 -15.89
N PRO A 106 -6.09 8.56 -15.63
CA PRO A 106 -5.92 9.95 -16.00
C PRO A 106 -4.74 10.53 -15.20
N SER A 107 -3.60 10.70 -15.86
CA SER A 107 -2.40 11.26 -15.25
C SER A 107 -2.31 12.75 -15.51
N VAL A 108 -2.11 13.55 -14.46
CA VAL A 108 -1.69 14.95 -14.56
C VAL A 108 -0.19 15.01 -14.84
N ARG A 109 0.59 14.23 -14.07
CA ARG A 109 2.05 14.10 -14.22
C ARG A 109 2.55 12.85 -13.49
N THR A 110 3.85 12.61 -13.54
CA THR A 110 4.55 11.67 -12.66
C THR A 110 5.46 12.41 -11.69
N MET A 111 5.76 11.79 -10.56
CA MET A 111 6.73 12.28 -9.58
C MET A 111 7.56 11.12 -9.03
N ASP A 112 8.83 11.37 -8.74
CA ASP A 112 9.66 10.41 -8.00
C ASP A 112 9.42 10.59 -6.50
N VAL A 113 9.13 9.49 -5.80
CA VAL A 113 9.00 9.47 -4.35
C VAL A 113 9.77 8.28 -3.80
N GLY A 114 10.94 8.55 -3.22
CA GLY A 114 11.78 7.52 -2.65
C GLY A 114 12.25 6.49 -3.68
N GLY A 115 12.54 6.92 -4.91
CA GLY A 115 12.97 6.04 -6.00
C GLY A 115 11.85 5.21 -6.63
N LYS A 116 10.59 5.46 -6.26
CA LYS A 116 9.40 4.90 -6.91
C LYS A 116 8.72 5.99 -7.74
N SER A 117 8.34 5.64 -8.97
CA SER A 117 7.52 6.50 -9.82
C SER A 117 6.07 6.46 -9.35
N ALA A 118 5.55 7.61 -8.94
CA ALA A 118 4.15 7.81 -8.58
C ALA A 118 3.43 8.56 -9.70
N VAL A 119 2.26 8.05 -10.08
CA VAL A 119 1.36 8.71 -11.04
C VAL A 119 0.45 9.65 -10.26
N VAL A 120 0.55 10.94 -10.55
CA VAL A 120 -0.34 11.95 -9.99
C VAL A 120 -1.60 11.99 -10.83
N THR A 121 -2.75 11.68 -10.25
CA THR A 121 -4.04 11.66 -10.96
C THR A 121 -4.91 12.88 -10.68
N GLU A 122 -4.62 13.63 -9.62
CA GLU A 122 -5.33 14.88 -9.29
C GLU A 122 -4.42 15.79 -8.47
N GLU A 123 -4.28 17.04 -8.92
CA GLU A 123 -3.60 18.15 -8.25
C GLU A 123 -4.44 19.40 -8.41
N LYS A 124 -5.58 19.47 -7.72
CA LYS A 124 -6.51 20.59 -7.87
C LYS A 124 -7.10 21.00 -6.53
N GLY A 125 -7.13 22.30 -6.27
CA GLY A 125 -7.79 22.84 -5.07
C GLY A 125 -7.16 22.35 -3.77
N GLY A 126 -5.84 22.12 -3.77
CA GLY A 126 -5.10 21.57 -2.63
C GLY A 126 -5.13 20.04 -2.52
N ILE A 127 -5.91 19.35 -3.36
CA ILE A 127 -5.96 17.89 -3.39
C ILE A 127 -4.69 17.36 -4.04
N CYS A 128 -4.11 16.32 -3.45
CA CYS A 128 -3.09 15.49 -4.04
C CYS A 128 -3.58 14.05 -4.10
N ASN A 129 -3.73 13.49 -5.29
CA ASN A 129 -4.05 12.08 -5.49
C ASN A 129 -2.91 11.40 -6.27
N VAL A 130 -2.29 10.41 -5.64
CA VAL A 130 -1.16 9.67 -6.21
C VAL A 130 -1.43 8.19 -6.23
N SER A 131 -0.98 7.54 -7.31
CA SER A 131 -1.03 6.10 -7.49
C SER A 131 0.36 5.53 -7.70
N VAL A 132 0.73 4.51 -6.92
CA VAL A 132 1.96 3.73 -7.09
C VAL A 132 1.61 2.28 -7.40
N PHE A 133 2.28 1.72 -8.39
CA PHE A 133 1.97 0.40 -8.93
C PHE A 133 2.99 -0.64 -8.47
N TYR A 134 2.50 -1.72 -7.87
CA TYR A 134 3.22 -2.93 -7.46
C TYR A 134 2.86 -4.10 -8.37
N SER A 135 3.52 -5.26 -8.20
CA SER A 135 3.28 -6.44 -9.03
C SER A 135 1.81 -6.90 -9.08
N ASP A 136 1.06 -6.83 -7.98
CA ASP A 136 -0.32 -7.31 -7.91
C ASP A 136 -1.31 -6.26 -7.38
N ALA A 137 -0.81 -5.13 -6.87
CA ALA A 137 -1.63 -4.08 -6.27
C ALA A 137 -1.27 -2.68 -6.77
N ARG A 138 -2.24 -1.78 -6.71
CA ARG A 138 -2.06 -0.33 -6.84
C ARG A 138 -2.31 0.29 -5.48
N LEU A 139 -1.32 0.99 -4.95
CA LEU A 139 -1.51 1.90 -3.84
C LEU A 139 -2.07 3.22 -4.37
N SER A 140 -3.18 3.67 -3.81
CA SER A 140 -3.76 4.99 -4.02
C SER A 140 -3.64 5.77 -2.71
N VAL A 141 -3.06 6.96 -2.75
CA VAL A 141 -3.01 7.89 -1.63
C VAL A 141 -3.70 9.18 -2.05
N THR A 142 -4.76 9.54 -1.35
CA THR A 142 -5.48 10.79 -1.55
C THR A 142 -5.30 11.65 -0.31
N ILE A 143 -4.78 12.85 -0.51
CA ILE A 143 -4.60 13.86 0.52
C ILE A 143 -5.39 15.09 0.08
N ALA A 144 -6.44 15.45 0.80
CA ALA A 144 -7.24 16.62 0.55
C ALA A 144 -7.05 17.65 1.68
N PRO A 145 -7.18 18.96 1.41
CA PRO A 145 -7.29 19.92 2.49
C PRO A 145 -8.55 19.59 3.27
N ALA A 146 -8.45 19.57 4.60
CA ALA A 146 -9.63 19.36 5.45
C ALA A 146 -10.74 20.34 5.04
N THR A 147 -11.97 19.83 4.90
CA THR A 147 -13.15 20.60 4.47
C THR A 147 -13.38 21.87 5.29
N SER A 148 -12.91 21.88 6.54
CA SER A 148 -12.95 23.02 7.47
C SER A 148 -11.93 24.14 7.19
N LYS A 149 -11.02 23.98 6.20
CA LYS A 149 -9.81 24.80 6.05
C LYS A 149 -9.47 25.16 4.59
N ARG A 150 -10.50 25.33 3.76
CA ARG A 150 -10.37 25.72 2.34
C ARG A 150 -9.94 27.20 2.19
N ALA A 151 -8.67 27.49 2.50
CA ALA A 151 -8.00 28.73 2.08
C ALA A 151 -7.33 28.59 0.70
N VAL A 152 -7.34 27.39 0.11
CA VAL A 152 -6.79 27.09 -1.21
C VAL A 152 -7.84 27.40 -2.28
N GLU A 153 -7.43 28.09 -3.35
CA GLU A 153 -8.27 28.34 -4.52
C GLU A 153 -8.66 27.01 -5.17
N LEU A 154 -9.96 26.78 -5.38
CA LEU A 154 -10.48 25.49 -5.85
C LEU A 154 -10.03 25.13 -7.27
N ASP A 155 -9.58 26.12 -8.05
CA ASP A 155 -9.08 25.99 -9.41
C ASP A 155 -7.55 26.04 -9.51
N ASP A 156 -6.84 26.17 -8.38
CA ASP A 156 -5.39 26.02 -8.36
C ASP A 156 -5.00 24.63 -8.83
N THR A 157 -4.23 24.55 -9.91
CA THR A 157 -3.71 23.33 -10.53
C THR A 157 -2.19 23.21 -10.37
N SER A 158 -1.61 23.99 -9.46
CA SER A 158 -0.18 23.98 -9.19
C SER A 158 0.27 22.64 -8.60
N THR A 159 1.53 22.28 -8.88
CA THR A 159 2.15 21.06 -8.33
C THR A 159 2.42 21.16 -6.84
N ALA A 160 2.26 22.35 -6.25
CA ALA A 160 2.54 22.62 -4.85
C ALA A 160 1.76 21.69 -3.91
N SER A 161 0.56 21.27 -4.32
CA SER A 161 -0.29 20.36 -3.54
C SER A 161 0.40 19.01 -3.30
N CYS A 162 0.86 18.29 -4.33
CA CYS A 162 1.57 17.02 -4.09
C CYS A 162 3.02 17.20 -3.68
N ASP A 163 3.69 18.27 -4.12
CA ASP A 163 5.08 18.51 -3.74
C ASP A 163 5.22 18.72 -2.23
N ALA A 164 4.28 19.42 -1.60
CA ALA A 164 4.22 19.57 -0.14
C ALA A 164 3.97 18.24 0.60
N GLN A 165 3.36 17.25 -0.05
CA GLN A 165 2.98 15.97 0.55
C GLN A 165 3.99 14.85 0.32
N GLN A 166 5.09 15.11 -0.41
CA GLN A 166 6.11 14.10 -0.73
C GLN A 166 6.61 13.36 0.52
N THR A 167 6.82 14.06 1.63
CA THR A 167 7.28 13.45 2.89
C THR A 167 6.30 12.42 3.45
N LEU A 168 5.00 12.71 3.44
CA LEU A 168 3.97 11.78 3.89
C LEU A 168 3.85 10.59 2.91
N ILE A 169 3.80 10.87 1.61
CA ILE A 169 3.71 9.84 0.59
C ILE A 169 4.91 8.89 0.69
N LYS A 170 6.12 9.43 0.88
CA LYS A 170 7.33 8.62 1.09
C LYS A 170 7.23 7.75 2.34
N SER A 171 6.79 8.32 3.47
CA SER A 171 6.58 7.58 4.72
C SER A 171 5.64 6.38 4.54
N ILE A 172 4.54 6.57 3.80
CA ILE A 172 3.60 5.50 3.45
C ILE A 172 4.29 4.43 2.59
N LEU A 173 5.00 4.84 1.54
CA LEU A 173 5.67 3.91 0.62
C LEU A 173 6.74 3.05 1.31
N ASP A 174 7.51 3.63 2.24
CA ASP A 174 8.52 2.91 3.02
C ASP A 174 7.89 1.82 3.92
N ARG A 175 6.61 1.96 4.28
CA ARG A 175 5.87 1.03 5.15
C ARG A 175 5.11 -0.07 4.40
N VAL A 176 4.68 0.17 3.17
CA VAL A 176 3.91 -0.79 2.35
C VAL A 176 4.69 -2.09 2.11
N LYS A 177 6.01 -2.01 1.89
CA LYS A 177 6.91 -3.16 1.71
C LYS A 177 6.38 -4.22 0.71
N LEU A 178 5.81 -3.76 -0.40
CA LEU A 178 5.42 -4.60 -1.54
C LEU A 178 6.43 -4.44 -2.68
N SER A 179 6.56 -5.48 -3.51
CA SER A 179 7.43 -5.54 -4.70
C SER A 179 6.80 -4.83 -5.90
#